data_AF-A0A5E7N5J4-F1
#
_entry.id   AF-A0A5E7N5J4-F1
#
_cell.length_a   1.000
_cell.length_b   1.000
_cell.length_c   1.000
_cell.angle_alpha   90.00
_cell.angle_beta   90.00
_cell.angle_gamma   90.00
#
_symmetry.space_group_name_H-M   'P 1'
#
loop_
_entity.id
_entity.type
_entity.pdbx_description
1 polymer ?
#
loop_
_entity_poly.entity_id
_entity_poly.type
_entity_poly.pdbx_seq_one_letter_code
_entity_poly.pdbx_strand_id
1 'polypeptide(L)' 'MTTQYTPAEMRNKISKHLDKGAGIYATHPTALGERYFNARVTDGALQIFNGFSWFDVPRGTQFNNGHGSAGDLFVY' A
#
# COMPACT_ATOMS: atom_id res chain seq x y z
N MET A 1 -4.07 -17.20 -8.90
CA MET A 1 -5.31 -16.44 -8.66
C MET A 1 -4.95 -15.24 -7.80
N THR A 2 -4.96 -14.03 -8.34
CA THR A 2 -4.79 -12.79 -7.56
C THR A 2 -6.10 -12.52 -6.83
N THR A 3 -6.16 -12.86 -5.55
CA THR A 3 -7.30 -12.54 -4.69
C THR A 3 -7.47 -11.02 -4.65
N GLN A 4 -8.60 -10.51 -5.14
CA GLN A 4 -8.87 -9.08 -5.18
C GLN A 4 -9.33 -8.62 -3.80
N TYR A 5 -8.51 -7.86 -3.10
CA TYR A 5 -8.80 -7.41 -1.73
C TYR A 5 -9.71 -6.19 -1.72
N THR A 6 -10.58 -6.09 -0.72
CA THR A 6 -11.32 -4.84 -0.47
C THR A 6 -10.39 -3.75 0.08
N PRO A 7 -10.75 -2.46 -0.04
CA PRO A 7 -9.98 -1.36 0.55
C PRO A 7 -9.73 -1.55 2.05
N ALA A 8 -10.74 -2.07 2.78
CA ALA A 8 -10.64 -2.32 4.22
C ALA A 8 -9.67 -3.47 4.56
N GLU A 9 -9.73 -4.57 3.83
CA GLU A 9 -8.76 -5.67 3.98
C GLU A 9 -7.35 -5.19 3.67
N MET A 10 -7.19 -4.36 2.64
CA MET A 10 -5.90 -3.80 2.29
C MET A 10 -5.34 -2.84 3.32
N ARG A 11 -6.17 -1.93 3.82
CA ARG A 11 -5.82 -1.07 4.94
C ARG A 11 -5.31 -1.89 6.11
N ASN A 12 -6.02 -2.96 6.48
CA ASN A 12 -5.62 -3.83 7.60
C ASN A 12 -4.28 -4.53 7.36
N LYS A 13 -4.00 -4.99 6.13
CA LYS A 13 -2.72 -5.60 5.78
C LYS A 13 -1.57 -4.60 5.86
N ILE A 14 -1.76 -3.40 5.31
CA ILE A 14 -0.77 -2.33 5.32
C ILE A 14 -0.50 -1.85 6.76
N SER A 15 -1.54 -1.52 7.53
CA SER A 15 -1.40 -1.07 8.92
C SER A 15 -0.63 -2.08 9.77
N LYS A 16 -0.91 -3.38 9.66
CA LYS A 16 -0.17 -4.43 10.39
C LYS A 16 1.33 -4.47 10.10
N HIS A 17 1.77 -4.03 8.92
CA HIS A 17 3.19 -3.93 8.59
C HIS A 17 3.79 -2.65 9.15
N LEU A 18 3.06 -1.52 9.03
CA LEU A 18 3.47 -0.24 9.59
C LEU A 18 3.59 -0.27 11.11
N ASP A 19 2.70 -0.99 11.81
CA ASP A 19 2.73 -1.19 13.27
C ASP A 19 4.01 -1.89 13.75
N LYS A 20 4.69 -2.63 12.87
CA LYS A 20 5.99 -3.27 13.15
C LYS A 20 7.18 -2.30 12.96
N GLY A 21 6.91 -1.03 12.67
CA GLY A 21 7.92 -0.01 12.36
C GLY A 21 8.50 -0.13 10.94
N ALA A 22 7.96 -1.01 10.09
CA ALA A 22 8.41 -1.18 8.73
C ALA A 22 7.71 -0.19 7.79
N GLY A 23 8.45 0.48 6.90
CA GLY A 23 7.83 1.24 5.81
C GLY A 23 7.46 0.32 4.65
N ILE A 24 6.39 0.65 3.93
CA ILE A 24 5.97 -0.11 2.74
C ILE A 24 6.20 0.75 1.51
N TYR A 25 6.70 0.16 0.44
CA TYR A 25 6.82 0.79 -0.87
C TYR A 25 5.70 0.30 -1.77
N ALA A 26 5.15 1.15 -2.63
CA ALA A 26 4.31 0.66 -3.71
C ALA A 26 4.76 1.12 -5.07
N THR A 27 4.59 0.16 -5.98
CA THR A 27 4.89 0.28 -7.38
C THR A 27 3.60 0.08 -8.15
N HIS A 28 3.29 0.99 -9.06
CA HIS A 28 2.22 0.81 -10.03
C HIS A 28 2.72 1.27 -11.40
N PRO A 29 2.51 0.49 -12.49
CA PRO A 29 3.07 0.77 -13.83
C PRO A 29 2.92 2.20 -14.35
N THR A 30 1.92 2.96 -13.88
CA THR A 30 1.64 4.30 -14.39
C THR A 30 1.88 5.43 -13.39
N ALA A 31 2.01 5.16 -12.09
CA ALA A 31 1.78 6.23 -11.11
C ALA A 31 2.65 6.23 -9.84
N LEU A 32 3.20 5.10 -9.39
CA LEU A 32 3.71 5.05 -8.01
C LEU A 32 5.08 4.38 -7.91
N GLY A 33 5.95 5.04 -7.14
CA GLY A 33 7.27 4.59 -6.74
C GLY A 33 7.65 5.24 -5.41
N GLU A 34 6.78 5.10 -4.41
CA GLU A 34 6.88 5.86 -3.16
C GLU A 34 6.83 4.98 -1.92
N ARG A 35 7.41 5.48 -0.82
CA ARG A 35 7.39 4.84 0.50
C ARG A 35 6.30 5.48 1.36
N TYR A 36 5.56 4.65 2.08
CA TYR A 36 4.43 5.08 2.90
C TYR A 36 4.63 4.79 4.38
N PHE A 37 3.95 5.61 5.18
CA PHE A 37 4.01 5.59 6.64
C PHE A 37 2.65 5.42 7.29
N ASN A 38 1.55 5.59 6.52
CA ASN A 38 0.19 5.39 7.02
C ASN A 38 -0.79 5.00 5.90
N ALA A 39 -1.90 4.36 6.26
CA ALA A 39 -2.97 3.95 5.36
C ALA A 39 -4.34 4.10 6.01
N ARG A 40 -5.35 4.54 5.24
CA ARG A 40 -6.74 4.71 5.69
C ARG A 40 -7.73 4.37 4.58
N VAL A 41 -9.00 4.21 4.95
CA VAL A 41 -10.11 4.10 3.99
C VAL A 41 -11.00 5.32 4.14
N THR A 42 -11.23 6.01 3.03
CA THR A 42 -12.11 7.19 2.95
C THR A 42 -13.11 6.93 1.82
N ASP A 43 -14.41 7.01 2.09
CA ASP A 43 -15.49 6.80 1.10
C ASP A 43 -15.37 5.52 0.26
N GLY A 44 -14.84 4.44 0.88
CA GLY A 44 -14.63 3.16 0.19
C GLY A 44 -13.39 3.13 -0.73
N ALA A 45 -12.54 4.15 -0.72
CA ALA A 45 -11.25 4.16 -1.38
C ALA A 45 -10.11 3.97 -0.37
N LEU A 46 -9.06 3.23 -0.77
CA LEU A 46 -7.83 3.12 0.01
C LEU A 46 -6.97 4.36 -0.25
N GLN A 47 -6.55 5.02 0.80
CA GLN A 47 -5.62 6.15 0.76
C GLN A 47 -4.36 5.83 1.55
N ILE A 48 -3.21 6.26 1.03
CA ILE A 48 -1.91 6.10 1.69
C ILE A 48 -1.18 7.44 1.82
N PHE A 49 -0.36 7.54 2.87
CA PHE A 49 0.44 8.73 3.16
C PHE A 49 1.91 8.46 2.87
N ASN A 50 2.50 9.23 1.95
CA ASN A 50 3.91 9.12 1.55
C ASN A 50 4.88 9.94 2.42
N GLY A 51 4.39 10.57 3.49
CA GLY A 51 5.18 11.51 4.29
C GLY A 51 4.88 12.98 4.00
N PHE A 52 4.23 13.27 2.87
CA PHE A 52 3.90 14.63 2.43
C PHE A 52 2.40 14.84 2.23
N SER A 53 1.73 13.90 1.55
CA SER A 53 0.31 14.00 1.22
C SER A 53 -0.38 12.64 1.25
N TRP A 54 -1.71 12.68 1.40
CA TRP A 54 -2.58 11.53 1.21
C TRP A 54 -3.01 11.45 -0.25
N PHE A 55 -3.03 10.26 -0.82
CA PHE A 55 -3.54 10.04 -2.17
C PHE A 55 -4.23 8.68 -2.29
N ASP A 56 -5.10 8.56 -3.29
CA ASP A 56 -5.87 7.34 -3.56
C ASP A 56 -4.99 6.29 -4.24
N VAL A 57 -5.05 5.07 -3.72
CA VAL A 57 -4.31 3.95 -4.29
C VAL A 57 -5.10 3.37 -5.47
N PRO A 58 -4.53 3.33 -6.68
CA PRO A 58 -5.18 2.68 -7.81
C PRO A 58 -5.18 1.16 -7.64
N ARG A 59 -6.18 0.49 -8.24
CA ARG A 59 -6.21 -0.97 -8.33
C ARG A 59 -5.07 -1.46 -9.24
N GLY A 60 -4.51 -2.61 -8.93
CA GLY A 60 -3.28 -3.14 -9.53
C GLY A 60 -2.00 -2.56 -8.92
N THR A 61 -2.09 -1.87 -7.77
CA THR A 61 -0.89 -1.36 -7.08
C THR A 61 -0.22 -2.49 -6.31
N GLN A 62 1.08 -2.68 -6.54
CA GLN A 62 1.89 -3.70 -5.90
C GLN A 62 2.64 -3.12 -4.70
N PHE A 63 2.52 -3.75 -3.54
CA PHE A 63 3.13 -3.29 -2.29
C PHE A 63 4.25 -4.23 -1.85
N ASN A 64 5.38 -3.63 -1.44
CA ASN A 64 6.66 -4.27 -1.19
C ASN A 64 7.25 -3.75 0.13
N ASN A 65 8.15 -4.49 0.78
CA ASN A 65 8.73 -4.09 2.09
C ASN A 65 9.83 -3.01 2.01
N GLY A 66 9.86 -2.17 0.96
CA GLY A 66 10.78 -1.03 0.83
C GLY A 66 12.27 -1.32 0.68
N HIS A 67 12.73 -2.54 0.94
CA HIS A 67 14.00 -3.06 0.44
C HIS A 67 13.71 -3.74 -0.89
N GLY A 68 14.12 -3.16 -2.02
CA GLY A 68 13.83 -3.62 -3.39
C GLY A 68 14.20 -5.08 -3.74
N SER A 69 14.60 -5.89 -2.75
CA SER A 69 14.96 -7.30 -2.80
C SER A 69 14.10 -8.22 -1.90
N ALA A 70 13.21 -7.70 -1.05
CA ALA A 70 12.49 -8.49 -0.04
C ALA A 70 11.18 -9.16 -0.51
N GLY A 71 10.89 -9.10 -1.82
CA GLY A 71 9.71 -9.75 -2.42
C GLY A 71 8.42 -8.94 -2.27
N ASP A 72 7.46 -9.28 -3.11
CA ASP A 72 6.15 -8.65 -3.18
C ASP A 72 5.29 -9.12 -2.00
N LEU A 73 4.71 -8.19 -1.25
CA LEU A 73 3.81 -8.53 -0.15
C LEU A 73 2.44 -8.90 -0.68
N PHE A 74 1.88 -8.04 -1.55
CA PHE A 74 0.53 -8.19 -2.10
C PHE A 74 0.25 -7.13 -3.20
N VAL A 75 -0.84 -7.34 -3.93
CA VAL A 75 -1.39 -6.39 -4.91
C VAL A 75 -2.81 -5.98 -4.46
N TYR A 76 -3.14 -4.69 -4.53
CA TYR A 76 -4.46 -4.12 -4.23
C TYR A 76 -5.38 -4.05 -5.45
#